data_AF-A0A9K3L3F0-F1
#
_entry.id   AF-A0A9K3L3F0-F1
#
_cell.length_a   1.000
_cell.length_b   1.000
_cell.length_c   1.000
_cell.angle_alpha   90.00
_cell.angle_beta   90.00
_cell.angle_gamma   90.00
#
_symmetry.space_group_name_H-M   'P 1'
#
loop_
_entity.id
_entity.type
_entity.pdbx_description
1 polymer ?
#
loop_
_entity_poly.entity_id
_entity_poly.type
_entity_poly.pdbx_seq_one_letter_code
_entity_poly.pdbx_strand_id
1 'polypeptide(L)'
;MDDYAAVTPRELSSATTTLAASSTRASSRKTRVYAFREFLLQSYGSYLQNAQLNNKATTPIVLDVAGGKGDLSWLLQNVDGINSVVLDPHGDVSKCSIPKSVRYLMEHPDEAEQRAVPGLPTHQPLAGLIPKLVGRDEFVTPWHLPVCLDQELVDRIKDVVDGRVNAIDEWKLFWDTRMNNNCVGKQDHAIDFKINTAISDADQALKTFLNIALVAGFHPDQATDYCIELAEILRVPFCIVPCCVFPSEFPNRRFLHTKEKVQNYTQLIQYLREKCPQAKIAYLYFHFAETAKNLVLYTVPAATSYHTRG
;
A
#
# COMPACT_ATOMS: atom_id res chain seq x y z
N MET A 1 -49.68 -51.12 20.07
CA MET A 1 -49.38 -49.70 19.85
C MET A 1 -48.87 -49.19 21.16
N ASP A 2 -47.68 -48.60 21.14
CA ASP A 2 -46.79 -48.22 22.26
C ASP A 2 -45.57 -49.14 22.38
N ASP A 3 -44.44 -48.65 21.86
CA ASP A 3 -43.11 -48.68 22.50
C ASP A 3 -42.09 -47.98 21.58
N TYR A 4 -41.81 -46.70 21.88
CA TYR A 4 -40.67 -45.96 21.34
C TYR A 4 -39.56 -45.99 22.41
N ALA A 5 -38.64 -46.95 22.28
CA ALA A 5 -37.45 -47.02 23.11
C ALA A 5 -36.39 -46.03 22.60
N ALA A 6 -35.93 -45.16 23.51
CA ALA A 6 -34.89 -44.18 23.30
C ALA A 6 -33.52 -44.85 23.04
N VAL A 7 -32.84 -44.43 21.97
CA VAL A 7 -31.44 -44.78 21.72
C VAL A 7 -30.56 -43.65 22.26
N THR A 8 -29.75 -43.97 23.27
CA THR A 8 -28.70 -43.11 23.82
C THR A 8 -27.47 -43.11 22.91
N PRO A 9 -26.79 -41.96 22.69
CA PRO A 9 -25.51 -41.93 22.00
C PRO A 9 -24.40 -42.47 22.91
N ARG A 10 -23.78 -43.56 22.46
CA ARG A 10 -22.56 -44.14 23.03
C ARG A 10 -21.40 -43.16 22.85
N GLU A 11 -20.65 -42.99 23.93
CA GLU A 11 -19.42 -42.24 24.04
C GLU A 11 -18.39 -42.65 22.96
N LEU A 12 -17.91 -41.67 22.18
CA LEU A 12 -16.59 -41.74 21.54
C LEU A 12 -15.74 -40.61 22.10
N SER A 13 -14.94 -40.97 23.10
CA SER A 13 -13.92 -40.13 23.72
C SER A 13 -12.60 -40.25 22.96
N SER A 14 -11.92 -39.10 22.84
CA SER A 14 -10.47 -38.93 22.72
C SER A 14 -9.79 -39.20 21.37
N ALA A 15 -9.59 -38.12 20.62
CA ALA A 15 -8.27 -37.71 20.12
C ALA A 15 -8.33 -36.27 19.60
N THR A 16 -8.68 -35.32 20.47
CA THR A 16 -8.44 -33.90 20.18
C THR A 16 -6.94 -33.64 20.35
N THR A 17 -6.17 -33.86 19.29
CA THR A 17 -4.80 -33.34 19.23
C THR A 17 -4.92 -31.83 19.11
N THR A 18 -4.86 -31.15 20.24
CA THR A 18 -4.58 -29.72 20.36
C THR A 18 -3.18 -29.49 19.78
N LEU A 19 -3.09 -29.39 18.45
CA LEU A 19 -1.92 -28.81 17.81
C LEU A 19 -1.89 -27.35 18.24
N ALA A 20 -1.01 -27.06 19.19
CA ALA A 20 -0.62 -25.70 19.53
C ALA A 20 -0.36 -24.95 18.22
N ALA A 21 -1.08 -23.85 18.00
CA ALA A 21 -0.93 -23.00 16.84
C ALA A 21 0.46 -22.34 16.90
N SER A 22 1.48 -23.08 16.46
CA SER A 22 2.81 -22.53 16.26
C SER A 22 2.69 -21.47 15.16
N SER A 23 3.18 -20.26 15.45
CA SER A 23 3.23 -19.17 14.49
C SER A 23 4.12 -19.59 13.31
N THR A 24 3.51 -20.04 12.22
CA THR A 24 4.24 -20.42 11.00
C THR A 24 4.66 -19.17 10.23
N ARG A 25 5.78 -19.22 9.48
CA ARG A 25 6.23 -18.05 8.68
C ARG A 25 5.25 -17.70 7.57
N ALA A 26 4.58 -18.72 7.02
CA ALA A 26 3.45 -18.56 6.11
C ALA A 26 2.34 -17.65 6.67
N SER A 27 2.19 -17.61 8.01
CA SER A 27 1.21 -16.80 8.75
C SER A 27 1.61 -15.39 9.15
N SER A 28 2.82 -14.96 8.79
CA SER A 28 3.32 -13.66 9.23
C SER A 28 2.56 -12.50 8.59
N ARG A 29 2.31 -11.43 9.36
CA ARG A 29 1.88 -10.12 8.82
C ARG A 29 2.76 -9.65 7.65
N LYS A 30 4.04 -10.05 7.64
CA LYS A 30 5.02 -9.73 6.60
C LYS A 30 4.69 -10.33 5.22
N THR A 31 3.85 -11.37 5.13
CA THR A 31 3.47 -11.97 3.83
C THR A 31 2.35 -11.21 3.14
N ARG A 32 1.60 -10.35 3.86
CA ARG A 32 0.42 -9.66 3.30
C ARG A 32 0.77 -8.63 2.21
N VAL A 33 1.93 -8.00 2.32
CA VAL A 33 2.42 -7.06 1.29
C VAL A 33 2.59 -7.74 -0.07
N TYR A 34 2.92 -9.04 -0.10
CA TYR A 34 3.03 -9.81 -1.34
C TYR A 34 1.67 -10.06 -1.97
N ALA A 35 0.64 -10.35 -1.16
CA ALA A 35 -0.73 -10.49 -1.67
C ALA A 35 -1.23 -9.17 -2.28
N PHE A 36 -0.95 -8.04 -1.61
CA PHE A 36 -1.30 -6.73 -2.15
C PHE A 36 -0.51 -6.40 -3.42
N ARG A 37 0.80 -6.67 -3.45
CA ARG A 37 1.64 -6.53 -4.65
C ARG A 37 1.08 -7.34 -5.83
N GLU A 38 0.77 -8.62 -5.64
CA GLU A 38 0.19 -9.46 -6.69
C GLU A 38 -1.14 -8.88 -7.21
N PHE A 39 -2.00 -8.38 -6.31
CA PHE A 39 -3.23 -7.70 -6.70
C PHE A 39 -2.96 -6.46 -7.56
N LEU A 40 -1.95 -5.66 -7.21
CA LEU A 40 -1.56 -4.48 -8.00
C LEU A 40 -1.07 -4.89 -9.40
N LEU A 41 -0.21 -5.91 -9.49
CA LEU A 41 0.31 -6.36 -10.79
C LEU A 41 -0.80 -6.93 -11.68
N GLN A 42 -1.73 -7.70 -11.12
CA GLN A 42 -2.87 -8.24 -11.85
C GLN A 42 -3.83 -7.14 -12.34
N SER A 43 -4.07 -6.13 -11.49
CA SER A 43 -5.05 -5.08 -11.78
C SER A 43 -4.49 -3.94 -12.65
N TYR A 44 -3.19 -3.64 -12.53
CA TYR A 44 -2.58 -2.43 -13.10
C TYR A 44 -1.29 -2.69 -13.89
N GLY A 45 -0.75 -3.91 -13.92
CA GLY A 45 0.55 -4.19 -14.54
C GLY A 45 0.63 -3.74 -16.01
N SER A 46 -0.37 -4.10 -16.81
CA SER A 46 -0.46 -3.66 -18.22
C SER A 46 -0.66 -2.15 -18.35
N TYR A 47 -1.45 -1.55 -17.48
CA TYR A 47 -1.67 -0.10 -17.45
C TYR A 47 -0.38 0.68 -17.16
N LEU A 48 0.38 0.26 -16.14
CA LEU A 48 1.64 0.91 -15.76
C LEU A 48 2.71 0.73 -16.85
N GLN A 49 2.80 -0.47 -17.45
CA GLN A 49 3.70 -0.72 -18.58
C GLN A 49 3.34 0.14 -19.79
N ASN A 50 2.06 0.24 -20.15
CA ASN A 50 1.61 1.09 -21.25
C ASN A 50 1.86 2.58 -20.99
N ALA A 51 1.65 3.05 -19.77
CA ALA A 51 1.96 4.43 -19.38
C ALA A 51 3.46 4.73 -19.57
N GLN A 52 4.33 3.77 -19.22
CA GLN A 52 5.78 3.89 -19.42
C GLN A 52 6.17 3.91 -20.91
N LEU A 53 5.52 3.12 -21.76
CA LEU A 53 5.78 3.10 -23.21
C LEU A 53 5.32 4.37 -23.93
N ASN A 54 4.15 4.89 -23.55
CA ASN A 54 3.53 6.03 -24.20
C ASN A 54 4.15 7.37 -23.77
N ASN A 55 4.70 7.45 -22.57
CA ASN A 55 5.21 8.70 -22.01
C ASN A 55 6.75 8.66 -21.90
N LYS A 56 7.45 8.83 -23.04
CA LYS A 56 8.93 8.84 -23.07
C LYS A 56 9.57 9.91 -22.19
N ALA A 57 8.83 10.95 -21.80
CA ALA A 57 9.34 12.06 -21.02
C ALA A 57 9.32 11.82 -19.50
N THR A 58 8.37 11.03 -18.98
CA THR A 58 8.24 10.77 -17.53
C THR A 58 7.80 9.34 -17.24
N THR A 59 8.50 8.69 -16.31
CA THR A 59 8.17 7.33 -15.85
C THR A 59 6.97 7.38 -14.89
N PRO A 60 5.93 6.56 -15.09
CA PRO A 60 4.77 6.51 -14.19
C PRO A 60 5.18 6.07 -12.78
N ILE A 61 4.62 6.71 -11.76
CA ILE A 61 4.93 6.45 -10.36
C ILE A 61 3.75 5.79 -9.65
N VAL A 62 4.01 4.71 -8.92
CA VAL A 62 3.09 4.20 -7.89
C VAL A 62 3.41 4.91 -6.57
N LEU A 63 2.48 5.72 -6.08
CA LEU A 63 2.57 6.33 -4.76
C LEU A 63 2.15 5.30 -3.71
N ASP A 64 3.07 4.90 -2.84
CA ASP A 64 2.87 3.96 -1.73
C ASP A 64 2.58 4.73 -0.44
N VAL A 65 1.29 5.02 -0.20
CA VAL A 65 0.80 5.80 0.92
C VAL A 65 0.79 4.97 2.20
N ALA A 66 1.36 5.54 3.27
CA ALA A 66 1.65 4.84 4.52
C ALA A 66 2.53 3.59 4.31
N GLY A 67 3.44 3.66 3.33
CA GLY A 67 4.32 2.54 2.96
C GLY A 67 5.35 2.17 4.04
N GLY A 68 5.47 2.94 5.12
CA GLY A 68 6.34 2.69 6.26
C GLY A 68 7.80 2.52 5.83
N LYS A 69 8.32 1.30 5.95
CA LYS A 69 9.72 0.97 5.59
C LYS A 69 9.93 0.77 4.09
N GLY A 70 8.89 0.89 3.28
CA GLY A 70 8.97 0.78 1.81
C GLY A 70 9.08 -0.65 1.30
N ASP A 71 8.60 -1.66 2.05
CA ASP A 71 8.65 -3.06 1.62
C ASP A 71 7.91 -3.27 0.28
N LEU A 72 6.73 -2.65 0.09
CA LEU A 72 5.99 -2.72 -1.17
C LEU A 72 6.75 -1.99 -2.29
N SER A 73 7.12 -0.73 -2.07
CA SER A 73 7.89 0.07 -3.01
C SER A 73 9.18 -0.61 -3.46
N TRP A 74 9.91 -1.25 -2.53
CA TRP A 74 11.13 -1.99 -2.82
C TRP A 74 10.85 -3.17 -3.75
N LEU A 75 9.79 -3.94 -3.49
CA LEU A 75 9.41 -5.07 -4.35
C LEU A 75 9.00 -4.61 -5.74
N LEU A 76 8.15 -3.59 -5.84
CA LEU A 76 7.72 -3.04 -7.13
C LEU A 76 8.92 -2.59 -7.97
N GLN A 77 9.87 -1.89 -7.36
CA GLN A 77 11.03 -1.35 -8.06
C GLN A 77 12.06 -2.43 -8.43
N ASN A 78 12.45 -3.28 -7.47
CA ASN A 78 13.55 -4.22 -7.65
C ASN A 78 13.11 -5.55 -8.26
N VAL A 79 11.88 -6.00 -8.03
CA VAL A 79 11.37 -7.26 -8.59
C VAL A 79 10.63 -7.00 -9.91
N ASP A 80 9.79 -5.97 -9.96
CA ASP A 80 8.84 -5.77 -11.08
C ASP A 80 9.26 -4.66 -12.06
N GLY A 81 10.29 -3.88 -11.71
CA GLY A 81 10.73 -2.74 -12.54
C GLY A 81 9.72 -1.59 -12.59
N ILE A 82 8.80 -1.51 -11.63
CA ILE A 82 7.78 -0.47 -11.51
C ILE A 82 8.30 0.61 -10.56
N ASN A 83 8.33 1.87 -11.02
CA ASN A 83 8.76 2.98 -10.19
C ASN A 83 7.75 3.24 -9.06
N SER A 84 8.24 3.40 -7.83
CA SER A 84 7.39 3.61 -6.66
C SER A 84 8.07 4.53 -5.64
N VAL A 85 7.27 5.38 -5.01
CA VAL A 85 7.71 6.35 -4.00
C VAL A 85 6.87 6.16 -2.74
N VAL A 86 7.52 6.07 -1.59
CA VAL A 86 6.86 5.97 -0.28
C VAL A 86 6.40 7.35 0.19
N LEU A 87 5.15 7.49 0.61
CA LEU A 87 4.63 8.68 1.28
C LEU A 87 4.27 8.33 2.72
N ASP A 88 5.12 8.71 3.67
CA ASP A 88 4.95 8.34 5.08
C ASP A 88 5.72 9.30 6.00
N PRO A 89 5.10 9.93 7.02
CA PRO A 89 5.80 10.86 7.92
C PRO A 89 6.84 10.20 8.83
N HIS A 90 6.77 8.87 8.97
CA HIS A 90 7.59 8.09 9.90
C HIS A 90 8.42 7.01 9.19
N GLY A 91 8.24 6.88 7.87
CA GLY A 91 8.95 5.94 7.03
C GLY A 91 10.46 6.15 7.14
N ASP A 92 11.16 5.11 7.56
CA ASP A 92 12.61 5.04 7.44
C ASP A 92 12.91 3.91 6.47
N VAL A 93 12.90 4.24 5.18
CA VAL A 93 13.12 3.28 4.08
C VAL A 93 14.50 2.64 4.14
N SER A 94 15.47 3.28 4.83
CA SER A 94 16.78 2.67 5.10
C SER A 94 16.69 1.42 5.99
N LYS A 95 15.60 1.28 6.75
CA LYS A 95 15.30 0.14 7.62
C LYS A 95 14.48 -0.95 6.91
N CYS A 96 14.29 -0.87 5.59
CA CYS A 96 13.66 -1.93 4.81
C CYS A 96 14.34 -3.28 5.09
N SER A 97 13.55 -4.30 5.43
CA SER A 97 14.08 -5.59 5.87
C SER A 97 14.33 -6.58 4.72
N ILE A 98 13.83 -6.26 3.53
CA ILE A 98 13.89 -7.12 2.35
C ILE A 98 15.33 -7.34 1.86
N PRO A 99 16.20 -6.32 1.71
CA PRO A 99 17.56 -6.53 1.18
C PRO A 99 18.37 -7.58 1.95
N LYS A 100 18.28 -7.56 3.29
CA LYS A 100 18.95 -8.56 4.15
C LYS A 100 18.43 -9.98 3.89
N SER A 101 17.11 -10.11 3.71
CA SER A 101 16.46 -11.39 3.44
C SER A 101 16.78 -11.91 2.04
N VAL A 102 16.88 -11.02 1.05
CA VAL A 102 17.27 -11.36 -0.33
C VAL A 102 18.69 -11.87 -0.38
N ARG A 103 19.66 -11.16 0.23
CA ARG A 103 21.06 -11.62 0.29
C ARG A 103 21.17 -13.01 0.89
N TYR A 104 20.52 -13.21 2.04
CA TYR A 104 20.48 -14.52 2.69
C TYR A 104 19.95 -15.62 1.76
N LEU A 105 18.81 -15.39 1.09
CA LEU A 105 18.20 -16.39 0.20
C LEU A 105 19.01 -16.63 -1.08
N MET A 106 19.73 -15.61 -1.59
CA MET A 106 20.64 -15.77 -2.73
C MET A 106 21.90 -16.58 -2.35
N GLU A 107 22.39 -16.44 -1.12
CA GLU A 107 23.51 -17.23 -0.58
C GLU A 107 23.11 -18.68 -0.23
N HIS A 108 21.81 -18.96 -0.06
CA HIS A 108 21.27 -20.26 0.35
C HIS A 108 20.20 -20.76 -0.64
N PRO A 109 20.57 -21.16 -1.87
CA PRO A 109 19.61 -21.49 -2.93
C PRO A 109 18.69 -22.68 -2.59
N ASP A 110 19.20 -23.72 -1.94
CA ASP A 110 18.38 -24.87 -1.51
C ASP A 110 17.27 -24.45 -0.52
N GLU A 111 17.59 -23.51 0.38
CA GLU A 111 16.62 -22.96 1.33
C GLU A 111 15.61 -22.04 0.64
N ALA A 112 16.05 -21.29 -0.37
CA ALA A 112 15.16 -20.48 -1.20
C ALA A 112 14.16 -21.37 -1.96
N GLU A 113 14.61 -22.47 -2.57
CA GLU A 113 13.73 -23.41 -3.29
C GLU A 113 12.68 -24.02 -2.35
N GLN A 114 13.11 -24.52 -1.18
CA GLN A 114 12.20 -25.09 -0.19
C GLN A 114 11.17 -24.07 0.33
N ARG A 115 11.59 -22.82 0.54
CA ARG A 115 10.71 -21.74 1.04
C ARG A 115 9.83 -21.12 -0.04
N ALA A 116 10.12 -21.34 -1.31
CA ALA A 116 9.32 -20.84 -2.42
C ALA A 116 7.99 -21.62 -2.57
N VAL A 117 7.90 -22.84 -2.02
CA VAL A 117 6.74 -23.73 -2.20
C VAL A 117 5.53 -23.26 -1.39
N PRO A 118 4.42 -22.86 -2.03
CA PRO A 118 3.20 -22.47 -1.33
C PRO A 118 2.60 -23.60 -0.50
N GLY A 119 1.92 -23.26 0.60
CA GLY A 119 1.22 -24.22 1.46
C GLY A 119 2.08 -24.90 2.52
N LEU A 120 3.42 -24.81 2.44
CA LEU A 120 4.31 -25.31 3.49
C LEU A 120 4.41 -24.33 4.68
N PRO A 121 4.63 -24.81 5.93
CA PRO A 121 4.82 -23.93 7.10
C PRO A 121 6.00 -22.95 6.97
N THR A 122 7.01 -23.35 6.18
CA THR A 122 8.22 -22.59 5.87
C THR A 122 8.04 -21.59 4.74
N HIS A 123 6.90 -21.62 4.03
CA HIS A 123 6.66 -20.79 2.86
C HIS A 123 6.92 -19.31 3.14
N GLN A 124 7.74 -18.72 2.27
CA GLN A 124 8.09 -17.32 2.26
C GLN A 124 7.93 -16.80 0.82
N PRO A 125 6.93 -15.95 0.53
CA PRO A 125 6.71 -15.45 -0.83
C PRO A 125 7.96 -14.83 -1.48
N LEU A 126 8.81 -14.15 -0.70
CA LEU A 126 10.07 -13.59 -1.18
C LEU A 126 10.99 -14.62 -1.84
N ALA A 127 11.01 -15.85 -1.32
CA ALA A 127 11.87 -16.92 -1.82
C ALA A 127 11.49 -17.31 -3.25
N GLY A 128 10.19 -17.33 -3.57
CA GLY A 128 9.70 -17.53 -4.93
C GLY A 128 10.02 -16.40 -5.90
N LEU A 129 10.45 -15.23 -5.40
CA LEU A 129 10.84 -14.08 -6.22
C LEU A 129 12.36 -14.01 -6.48
N ILE A 130 13.18 -14.82 -5.79
CA ILE A 130 14.63 -14.81 -5.93
C ILE A 130 15.09 -15.00 -7.38
N PRO A 131 14.49 -15.89 -8.20
CA PRO A 131 14.90 -16.03 -9.61
C PRO A 131 14.78 -14.73 -10.43
N LYS A 132 13.88 -13.80 -10.05
CA LYS A 132 13.73 -12.49 -10.73
C LYS A 132 14.80 -11.47 -10.34
N LEU A 133 15.56 -11.74 -9.28
CA LEU A 133 16.58 -10.86 -8.73
C LEU A 133 18.00 -11.33 -9.08
N VAL A 134 18.16 -12.56 -9.59
CA VAL A 134 19.45 -13.09 -10.05
C VAL A 134 19.99 -12.23 -11.19
N GLY A 135 21.27 -11.88 -11.11
CA GLY A 135 21.95 -11.04 -12.11
C GLY A 135 21.79 -9.53 -11.91
N ARG A 136 21.15 -9.09 -10.82
CA ARG A 136 21.21 -7.69 -10.39
C ARG A 136 22.39 -7.47 -9.44
N ASP A 137 23.28 -6.55 -9.79
CA ASP A 137 24.45 -6.23 -8.99
C ASP A 137 24.10 -5.35 -7.78
N GLU A 138 23.13 -4.44 -7.93
CA GLU A 138 22.69 -3.53 -6.88
C GLU A 138 21.16 -3.40 -6.82
N PHE A 139 20.64 -3.24 -5.60
CA PHE A 139 19.23 -2.97 -5.35
C PHE A 139 19.01 -1.48 -5.05
N VAL A 140 17.95 -0.93 -5.62
CA VAL A 140 17.57 0.46 -5.42
C VAL A 140 16.77 0.60 -4.14
N THR A 141 17.15 1.57 -3.30
CA THR A 141 16.32 2.01 -2.18
C THR A 141 15.24 2.97 -2.69
N PRO A 142 13.95 2.73 -2.39
CA PRO A 142 12.88 3.62 -2.83
C PRO A 142 13.05 5.05 -2.34
N TRP A 143 12.59 6.01 -3.15
CA TRP A 143 12.44 7.39 -2.74
C TRP A 143 11.33 7.52 -1.70
N HIS A 144 11.45 8.54 -0.86
CA HIS A 144 10.57 8.76 0.27
C HIS A 144 10.17 10.23 0.38
N LEU A 145 8.87 10.47 0.51
CA LEU A 145 8.26 11.75 0.85
C LEU A 145 7.89 11.71 2.35
N PRO A 146 8.66 12.37 3.24
CA PRO A 146 8.50 12.25 4.68
C PRO A 146 7.36 13.14 5.21
N VAL A 147 6.16 13.02 4.66
CA VAL A 147 4.99 13.83 5.05
C VAL A 147 3.74 12.98 5.20
N CYS A 148 2.80 13.44 6.03
CA CYS A 148 1.46 12.88 6.06
C CYS A 148 0.72 13.23 4.76
N LEU A 149 -0.12 12.32 4.27
CA LEU A 149 -1.16 12.66 3.33
C LEU A 149 -2.38 13.16 4.10
N ASP A 150 -2.63 14.47 4.04
CA ASP A 150 -3.72 15.16 4.72
C ASP A 150 -4.42 16.16 3.79
N GLN A 151 -5.48 16.81 4.30
CA GLN A 151 -6.26 17.78 3.53
C GLN A 151 -5.41 18.90 2.95
N GLU A 152 -4.47 19.45 3.74
CA GLU A 152 -3.65 20.57 3.31
C GLU A 152 -2.76 20.18 2.12
N LEU A 153 -2.12 19.01 2.17
CA LEU A 153 -1.33 18.51 1.04
C LEU A 153 -2.20 18.30 -0.22
N VAL A 154 -3.38 17.69 -0.05
CA VAL A 154 -4.33 17.45 -1.14
C VAL A 154 -4.79 18.76 -1.77
N ASP A 155 -5.15 19.75 -0.96
CA ASP A 155 -5.58 21.07 -1.42
C ASP A 155 -4.46 21.75 -2.21
N ARG A 156 -3.22 21.74 -1.71
CA ARG A 156 -2.08 22.35 -2.43
C ARG A 156 -1.81 21.71 -3.79
N ILE A 157 -1.93 20.39 -3.89
CA ILE A 157 -1.82 19.69 -5.17
C ILE A 157 -2.98 20.08 -6.09
N LYS A 158 -4.20 20.17 -5.56
CA LYS A 158 -5.38 20.60 -6.30
C LYS A 158 -5.19 22.00 -6.89
N ASP A 159 -4.66 22.92 -6.11
CA ASP A 159 -4.41 24.31 -6.52
C ASP A 159 -3.52 24.39 -7.74
N VAL A 160 -2.45 23.58 -7.75
CA VAL A 160 -1.52 23.47 -8.86
C VAL A 160 -2.18 22.83 -10.08
N VAL A 161 -2.93 21.73 -9.88
CA VAL A 161 -3.63 21.03 -10.97
C VAL A 161 -4.71 21.92 -11.61
N ASP A 162 -5.42 22.71 -10.82
CA ASP A 162 -6.44 23.66 -11.29
C ASP A 162 -5.83 24.91 -11.96
N GLY A 163 -4.51 25.11 -11.86
CA GLY A 163 -3.82 26.27 -12.42
C GLY A 163 -4.16 27.58 -11.70
N ARG A 164 -4.38 27.54 -10.39
CA ARG A 164 -4.65 28.76 -9.61
C ARG A 164 -3.45 29.72 -9.68
N VAL A 165 -3.75 31.01 -9.71
CA VAL A 165 -2.74 32.09 -9.59
C VAL A 165 -1.89 31.85 -8.33
N ASN A 166 -0.57 31.94 -8.48
CA ASN A 166 0.44 31.74 -7.42
C ASN A 166 0.52 30.32 -6.82
N ALA A 167 -0.18 29.31 -7.36
CA ALA A 167 -0.19 27.96 -6.78
C ALA A 167 1.20 27.32 -6.65
N ILE A 168 2.11 27.60 -7.57
CA ILE A 168 3.49 27.07 -7.53
C ILE A 168 4.29 27.71 -6.39
N ASP A 169 4.17 29.02 -6.18
CA ASP A 169 4.87 29.70 -5.10
C ASP A 169 4.30 29.31 -3.73
N GLU A 170 2.97 29.18 -3.64
CA GLU A 170 2.29 28.65 -2.45
C GLU A 170 2.70 27.21 -2.16
N TRP A 171 2.85 26.36 -3.19
CA TRP A 171 3.37 25.00 -3.05
C TRP A 171 4.79 24.99 -2.48
N LYS A 172 5.70 25.82 -3.03
CA LYS A 172 7.09 25.91 -2.56
C LYS A 172 7.15 26.29 -1.09
N LEU A 173 6.43 27.35 -0.71
CA LEU A 173 6.35 27.80 0.67
C LEU A 173 5.79 26.72 1.61
N PHE A 174 4.71 26.05 1.20
CA PHE A 174 4.12 24.95 1.94
C PHE A 174 5.11 23.80 2.15
N TRP A 175 5.78 23.37 1.08
CA TRP A 175 6.71 22.24 1.12
C TRP A 175 7.92 22.54 2.00
N ASP A 176 8.53 23.72 1.82
CA ASP A 176 9.69 24.16 2.62
C ASP A 176 9.32 24.24 4.11
N THR A 177 8.15 24.80 4.43
CA THR A 177 7.66 24.88 5.81
C THR A 177 7.50 23.51 6.43
N ARG A 178 6.93 22.56 5.67
CA ARG A 178 6.66 21.19 6.14
C ARG A 178 7.94 20.39 6.34
N MET A 179 8.90 20.52 5.42
CA MET A 179 10.22 19.91 5.56
C MET A 179 10.97 20.45 6.78
N ASN A 180 10.95 21.77 6.99
CA ASN A 180 11.62 22.39 8.15
C ASN A 180 11.01 21.93 9.47
N ASN A 181 9.67 21.88 9.57
CA ASN A 181 8.99 21.44 10.80
C ASN A 181 9.26 19.96 11.12
N ASN A 182 9.40 19.11 10.10
CA ASN A 182 9.75 17.70 10.29
C ASN A 182 11.19 17.49 10.81
N CYS A 183 12.09 18.47 10.62
CA CYS A 183 13.47 18.41 11.12
C CYS A 183 13.61 18.74 12.62
N VAL A 184 12.64 19.48 13.21
CA VAL A 184 12.76 19.99 14.59
C VAL A 184 12.50 18.91 15.67
N GLY A 185 11.96 17.74 15.29
CA GLY A 185 11.54 16.70 16.23
C GLY A 185 12.48 15.49 16.44
N LYS A 186 13.63 15.40 15.74
CA LYS A 186 14.53 14.22 15.85
C LYS A 186 16.01 14.60 15.82
N GLN A 187 16.51 15.15 16.92
CA GLN A 187 17.94 15.01 17.26
C GLN A 187 18.16 13.64 17.91
N ASP A 188 18.27 12.59 17.10
CA ASP A 188 18.87 11.34 17.55
C ASP A 188 20.28 11.23 16.95
N HIS A 189 21.26 11.18 17.85
CA HIS A 189 22.67 10.96 17.57
C HIS A 189 22.89 9.56 17.00
N ALA A 190 22.93 9.43 15.68
CA ALA A 190 23.68 8.38 15.02
C ALA A 190 24.10 8.87 13.63
N ILE A 191 25.38 9.20 13.50
CA ILE A 191 26.06 9.37 12.22
C ILE A 191 26.16 7.97 11.62
N ASP A 192 25.23 7.63 10.74
CA ASP A 192 25.33 6.47 9.89
C ASP A 192 24.94 6.93 8.49
N PHE A 193 25.67 6.48 7.47
CA PHE A 193 25.52 6.88 6.06
C PHE A 193 24.05 6.79 5.60
N LYS A 194 23.26 7.85 5.83
CA LYS A 194 21.92 8.00 5.27
C LYS A 194 22.09 8.18 3.77
N ILE A 195 21.85 7.12 3.01
CA ILE A 195 21.52 7.28 1.59
C ILE A 195 20.33 8.25 1.58
N ASN A 196 20.54 9.47 1.10
CA ASN A 196 19.53 10.52 1.15
C ASN A 196 18.49 10.27 0.05
N THR A 197 17.58 9.33 0.30
CA THR A 197 16.43 9.03 -0.57
C THR A 197 15.19 9.83 -0.20
N ALA A 198 15.31 10.75 0.77
CA ALA A 198 14.24 11.67 1.11
C ALA A 198 14.14 12.78 0.06
N ILE A 199 12.95 12.98 -0.48
CA ILE A 199 12.65 14.09 -1.38
C ILE A 199 12.36 15.31 -0.51
N SER A 200 13.35 16.19 -0.38
CA SER A 200 13.22 17.46 0.36
C SER A 200 12.98 18.66 -0.56
N ASP A 201 13.37 18.57 -1.83
CA ASP A 201 13.21 19.65 -2.80
C ASP A 201 11.75 19.78 -3.26
N ALA A 202 11.22 21.01 -3.22
CA ALA A 202 9.82 21.28 -3.53
C ALA A 202 9.47 21.02 -5.01
N ASP A 203 10.38 21.34 -5.93
CA ASP A 203 10.16 21.12 -7.37
C ASP A 203 10.18 19.62 -7.70
N GLN A 204 11.09 18.86 -7.10
CA GLN A 204 11.14 17.39 -7.19
C GLN A 204 9.89 16.76 -6.58
N ALA A 205 9.44 17.23 -5.42
CA ALA A 205 8.23 16.73 -4.77
C ALA A 205 7.00 16.96 -5.65
N LEU A 206 6.82 18.18 -6.17
CA LEU A 206 5.70 18.49 -7.06
C LEU A 206 5.74 17.63 -8.32
N LYS A 207 6.91 17.55 -8.96
CA LYS A 207 7.12 16.70 -10.13
C LYS A 207 6.78 15.24 -9.82
N THR A 208 7.08 14.77 -8.62
CA THR A 208 6.74 13.40 -8.19
C THR A 208 5.23 13.23 -8.12
N PHE A 209 4.51 14.14 -7.45
CA PHE A 209 3.04 14.08 -7.38
C PHE A 209 2.37 14.15 -8.75
N LEU A 210 2.83 15.03 -9.63
CA LEU A 210 2.28 15.19 -10.98
C LEU A 210 2.57 14.00 -11.92
N ASN A 211 3.53 13.13 -11.57
CA ASN A 211 3.86 11.91 -12.32
C ASN A 211 3.29 10.62 -11.71
N ILE A 212 2.48 10.74 -10.65
CA ILE A 212 1.75 9.60 -10.10
C ILE A 212 0.83 9.06 -11.19
N ALA A 213 0.87 7.75 -11.39
CA ALA A 213 -0.05 7.01 -12.26
C ALA A 213 -0.99 6.10 -11.45
N LEU A 214 -0.67 5.83 -10.18
CA LEU A 214 -1.49 5.01 -9.30
C LEU A 214 -1.25 5.43 -7.85
N VAL A 215 -2.33 5.68 -7.12
CA VAL A 215 -2.29 5.85 -5.65
C VAL A 215 -2.56 4.49 -5.00
N ALA A 216 -1.57 3.94 -4.31
CA ALA A 216 -1.68 2.67 -3.58
C ALA A 216 -1.58 2.90 -2.08
N GLY A 217 -2.42 2.24 -1.28
CA GLY A 217 -2.37 2.34 0.18
C GLY A 217 -2.69 1.01 0.85
N PHE A 218 -1.69 0.35 1.42
CA PHE A 218 -1.89 -0.91 2.13
C PHE A 218 -2.03 -0.67 3.63
N HIS A 219 -3.28 -0.53 4.09
CA HIS A 219 -3.63 -0.03 5.43
C HIS A 219 -3.24 1.44 5.64
N PRO A 220 -3.76 2.38 4.81
CA PRO A 220 -3.36 3.78 4.86
C PRO A 220 -3.97 4.57 6.02
N ASP A 221 -4.40 3.91 7.11
CA ASP A 221 -4.90 4.49 8.36
C ASP A 221 -5.64 5.84 8.18
N GLN A 222 -5.09 6.94 8.70
CA GLN A 222 -5.66 8.29 8.66
C GLN A 222 -5.71 8.88 7.24
N ALA A 223 -4.86 8.40 6.32
CA ALA A 223 -4.76 8.86 4.94
C ALA A 223 -5.81 8.25 3.99
N THR A 224 -6.68 7.35 4.46
CA THR A 224 -7.64 6.60 3.62
C THR A 224 -8.48 7.50 2.70
N ASP A 225 -9.08 8.56 3.24
CA ASP A 225 -9.91 9.50 2.47
C ASP A 225 -9.10 10.26 1.42
N TYR A 226 -7.95 10.76 1.85
CA TYR A 226 -7.06 11.57 1.06
C TYR A 226 -6.42 10.79 -0.09
N CYS A 227 -6.28 9.46 0.04
CA CYS A 227 -5.90 8.60 -1.09
C CYS A 227 -6.91 8.70 -2.25
N ILE A 228 -8.22 8.69 -1.92
CA ILE A 228 -9.29 8.77 -2.92
C ILE A 228 -9.32 10.18 -3.53
N GLU A 229 -9.26 11.23 -2.71
CA GLU A 229 -9.29 12.61 -3.16
C GLU A 229 -8.08 12.95 -4.04
N LEU A 230 -6.88 12.54 -3.63
CA LEU A 230 -5.66 12.74 -4.42
C LEU A 230 -5.76 12.05 -5.79
N ALA A 231 -6.24 10.81 -5.81
CA ALA A 231 -6.42 10.06 -7.05
C ALA A 231 -7.44 10.72 -7.99
N GLU A 232 -8.54 11.27 -7.44
CA GLU A 232 -9.54 12.02 -8.19
C GLU A 232 -8.96 13.31 -8.79
N ILE A 233 -8.23 14.09 -7.99
CA ILE A 233 -7.55 15.33 -8.42
C ILE A 233 -6.58 15.04 -9.57
N LEU A 234 -5.75 14.01 -9.41
CA LEU A 234 -4.76 13.62 -10.42
C LEU A 234 -5.36 12.83 -11.59
N ARG A 235 -6.65 12.47 -11.50
CA ARG A 235 -7.37 11.63 -12.49
C ARG A 235 -6.67 10.30 -12.78
N VAL A 236 -6.18 9.67 -11.72
CA VAL A 236 -5.51 8.37 -11.74
C VAL A 236 -6.32 7.33 -10.97
N PRO A 237 -6.14 6.03 -11.27
CA PRO A 237 -6.72 5.01 -10.43
C PRO A 237 -6.13 5.04 -9.01
N PHE A 238 -6.88 4.47 -8.06
CA PHE A 238 -6.37 4.12 -6.74
C PHE A 238 -6.63 2.66 -6.40
N CYS A 239 -5.84 2.13 -5.47
CA CYS A 239 -6.00 0.82 -4.89
C CYS A 239 -5.65 0.86 -3.40
N ILE A 240 -6.64 0.74 -2.52
CA ILE A 240 -6.44 0.87 -1.08
C ILE A 240 -7.03 -0.29 -0.31
N VAL A 241 -6.44 -0.61 0.84
CA VAL A 241 -6.99 -1.56 1.83
C VAL A 241 -7.33 -0.77 3.08
N PRO A 242 -8.58 -0.31 3.26
CA PRO A 242 -8.98 0.42 4.46
C PRO A 242 -8.87 -0.47 5.70
N CYS A 243 -8.46 0.10 6.83
CA CYS A 243 -8.20 -0.64 8.07
C CYS A 243 -8.84 -0.03 9.32
N CYS A 244 -8.67 1.28 9.51
CA CYS A 244 -8.98 2.00 10.75
C CYS A 244 -9.99 3.12 10.51
N VAL A 245 -10.90 3.33 11.48
CA VAL A 245 -12.05 4.24 11.33
C VAL A 245 -11.79 5.63 11.92
N PHE A 246 -10.99 5.70 12.99
CA PHE A 246 -10.67 6.93 13.74
C PHE A 246 -11.84 7.93 13.91
N PRO A 247 -12.99 7.56 14.53
CA PRO A 247 -14.18 8.43 14.57
C PRO A 247 -13.96 9.78 15.26
N SER A 248 -13.04 9.84 16.23
CA SER A 248 -12.70 11.07 16.96
C SER A 248 -11.89 12.06 16.10
N GLU A 249 -11.07 11.55 15.19
CA GLU A 249 -10.23 12.36 14.31
C GLU A 249 -10.96 12.76 13.02
N PHE A 250 -11.94 11.95 12.61
CA PHE A 250 -12.78 12.21 11.44
C PHE A 250 -14.26 12.39 11.82
N PRO A 251 -14.62 13.37 12.65
CA PRO A 251 -16.00 13.60 13.09
C PRO A 251 -16.94 14.01 11.93
N ASN A 252 -16.35 14.40 10.79
CA ASN A 252 -17.04 14.78 9.56
C ASN A 252 -17.34 13.59 8.64
N ARG A 253 -16.76 12.40 8.88
CA ARG A 253 -17.15 11.17 8.15
C ARG A 253 -18.59 10.82 8.48
N ARG A 254 -19.48 11.09 7.54
CA ARG A 254 -20.93 10.87 7.66
C ARG A 254 -21.49 10.29 6.37
N PHE A 255 -22.48 9.42 6.50
CA PHE A 255 -23.22 8.90 5.34
C PHE A 255 -23.91 10.05 4.58
N LEU A 256 -23.95 9.94 3.25
CA LEU A 256 -24.47 11.01 2.40
C LEU A 256 -25.95 11.28 2.67
N HIS A 257 -26.73 10.21 2.85
CA HIS A 257 -28.18 10.27 3.00
C HIS A 257 -28.62 10.47 4.46
N THR A 258 -28.17 9.59 5.37
CA THR A 258 -28.65 9.61 6.78
C THR A 258 -27.94 10.66 7.64
N LYS A 259 -26.80 11.20 7.19
CA LYS A 259 -25.92 12.10 7.95
C LYS A 259 -25.37 11.51 9.27
N GLU A 260 -25.61 10.22 9.53
CA GLU A 260 -25.07 9.52 10.69
C GLU A 260 -23.55 9.44 10.63
N LYS A 261 -22.91 9.43 11.79
CA LYS A 261 -21.44 9.34 11.90
C LYS A 261 -20.97 7.92 11.57
N VAL A 262 -19.82 7.84 10.90
CA VAL A 262 -19.10 6.58 10.70
C VAL A 262 -18.35 6.22 11.98
N GLN A 263 -18.69 5.08 12.59
CA GLN A 263 -18.15 4.65 13.89
C GLN A 263 -17.45 3.29 13.84
N ASN A 264 -17.79 2.43 12.88
CA ASN A 264 -17.20 1.10 12.76
C ASN A 264 -16.73 0.79 11.33
N TYR A 265 -16.03 -0.32 11.18
CA TYR A 265 -15.40 -0.71 9.91
C TYR A 265 -16.41 -0.92 8.79
N THR A 266 -17.54 -1.58 9.05
CA THR A 266 -18.59 -1.79 8.05
C THR A 266 -19.14 -0.46 7.54
N GLN A 267 -19.36 0.49 8.46
CA GLN A 267 -19.78 1.84 8.11
C GLN A 267 -18.71 2.59 7.32
N LEU A 268 -17.42 2.42 7.63
CA LEU A 268 -16.32 3.00 6.86
C LEU A 268 -16.35 2.52 5.41
N ILE A 269 -16.48 1.20 5.20
CA ILE A 269 -16.54 0.66 3.84
C ILE A 269 -17.75 1.20 3.08
N GLN A 270 -18.91 1.26 3.71
CA GLN A 270 -20.10 1.84 3.07
C GLN A 270 -19.89 3.33 2.74
N TYR A 271 -19.36 4.12 3.68
CA TYR A 271 -19.04 5.53 3.45
C TYR A 271 -18.10 5.73 2.27
N LEU A 272 -17.02 4.95 2.16
CA LEU A 272 -16.06 5.06 1.06
C LEU A 272 -16.69 4.68 -0.29
N ARG A 273 -17.62 3.73 -0.32
CA ARG A 273 -18.39 3.39 -1.53
C ARG A 273 -19.35 4.50 -1.94
N GLU A 274 -19.97 5.18 -0.96
CA GLU A 274 -20.81 6.36 -1.23
C GLU A 274 -19.96 7.52 -1.76
N LYS A 275 -18.76 7.74 -1.20
CA LYS A 275 -17.80 8.76 -1.64
C LYS A 275 -17.25 8.50 -3.03
N CYS A 276 -17.06 7.23 -3.40
CA CYS A 276 -16.51 6.82 -4.70
C CYS A 276 -17.36 5.70 -5.33
N PRO A 277 -18.50 6.02 -5.96
CA PRO A 277 -19.43 5.01 -6.50
C PRO A 277 -18.84 4.13 -7.60
N GLN A 278 -17.80 4.61 -8.30
CA GLN A 278 -17.07 3.88 -9.32
C GLN A 278 -16.06 2.86 -8.75
N ALA A 279 -15.81 2.89 -7.45
CA ALA A 279 -14.89 1.97 -6.81
C ALA A 279 -15.44 0.54 -6.80
N LYS A 280 -14.58 -0.39 -7.17
CA LYS A 280 -14.79 -1.84 -7.10
C LYS A 280 -14.27 -2.36 -5.78
N ILE A 281 -14.78 -3.53 -5.39
CA ILE A 281 -14.35 -4.27 -4.22
C ILE A 281 -13.75 -5.61 -4.65
N ALA A 282 -12.62 -5.96 -4.05
CA ALA A 282 -12.02 -7.28 -4.11
C ALA A 282 -11.49 -7.66 -2.72
N TYR A 283 -10.97 -8.88 -2.59
CA TYR A 283 -10.39 -9.37 -1.33
C TYR A 283 -9.02 -9.97 -1.59
N LEU A 284 -8.04 -9.55 -0.80
CA LEU A 284 -6.72 -10.18 -0.80
C LEU A 284 -6.82 -11.55 -0.14
N TYR A 285 -6.25 -12.55 -0.80
CA TYR A 285 -6.17 -13.89 -0.28
C TYR A 285 -4.93 -14.03 0.60
N PHE A 286 -5.13 -13.99 1.92
CA PHE A 286 -4.12 -14.42 2.88
C PHE A 286 -4.81 -15.13 4.05
N HIS A 287 -4.22 -16.25 4.48
CA HIS A 287 -4.85 -17.27 5.33
C HIS A 287 -4.99 -16.92 6.82
N PHE A 288 -5.31 -15.69 7.25
CA PHE A 288 -5.20 -15.38 8.69
C PHE A 288 -6.30 -14.47 9.25
N ALA A 289 -7.00 -15.01 10.27
CA ALA A 289 -7.90 -14.39 11.24
C ALA A 289 -9.18 -13.71 10.70
N GLU A 290 -10.31 -13.94 11.38
CA GLU A 290 -11.60 -13.26 11.14
C GLU A 290 -11.50 -11.72 11.20
N THR A 291 -10.46 -11.19 11.85
CA THR A 291 -10.24 -9.74 12.04
C THR A 291 -9.36 -9.10 10.97
N ALA A 292 -8.80 -9.89 10.03
CA ALA A 292 -7.94 -9.36 8.98
C ALA A 292 -8.67 -8.41 8.04
N LYS A 293 -8.12 -7.20 7.89
CA LYS A 293 -8.58 -6.24 6.89
C LYS A 293 -7.94 -6.57 5.56
N ASN A 294 -8.67 -7.31 4.73
CA ASN A 294 -8.24 -7.80 3.42
C ASN A 294 -9.08 -7.27 2.25
N LEU A 295 -10.13 -6.49 2.53
CA LEU A 295 -10.95 -5.86 1.52
C LEU A 295 -10.14 -4.77 0.80
N VAL A 296 -10.05 -4.89 -0.51
CA VAL A 296 -9.44 -3.89 -1.40
C VAL A 296 -10.56 -3.05 -2.01
N LEU A 297 -10.50 -1.74 -1.83
CA LEU A 297 -11.30 -0.78 -2.54
C LEU A 297 -10.44 -0.15 -3.64
N TYR A 298 -10.87 -0.23 -4.90
CA TYR A 298 -10.01 0.16 -6.00
C TYR A 298 -10.79 0.65 -7.22
N THR A 299 -10.18 1.51 -8.02
CA THR A 299 -10.72 1.91 -9.34
C THR A 299 -9.85 1.34 -10.44
N VAL A 300 -10.46 1.02 -11.58
CA VAL A 300 -9.72 0.60 -12.77
C VAL A 300 -9.37 1.82 -13.62
N PRO A 301 -8.25 1.80 -14.37
CA PRO A 301 -7.97 2.83 -15.35
C PRO A 301 -9.16 2.99 -16.30
N ALA A 302 -9.50 4.24 -16.63
CA ALA A 302 -10.49 4.48 -17.67
C ALA A 302 -10.02 3.82 -18.98
N ALA A 303 -10.92 3.14 -19.69
CA ALA A 303 -10.61 2.66 -21.04
C ALA A 303 -10.23 3.88 -21.86
N THR A 304 -8.97 3.96 -22.29
CA THR A 304 -8.46 5.08 -23.08
C THR A 304 -9.24 5.11 -24.39
N SER A 305 -10.27 5.93 -24.51
CA SER A 305 -10.70 6.43 -25.80
C SER A 305 -9.58 7.34 -26.26
N TYR A 306 -8.76 6.85 -27.17
CA TYR A 306 -7.73 7.63 -27.83
C TYR A 306 -8.40 8.73 -28.66
N HIS A 307 -8.76 9.83 -28.03
CA HIS A 307 -8.93 11.09 -28.74
C HIS A 307 -7.54 11.69 -28.87
N THR A 308 -6.98 11.52 -30.07
CA THR A 308 -5.88 12.33 -30.57
C THR A 308 -6.21 13.80 -30.31
N ARG A 309 -5.55 14.41 -29.33
CA ARG A 309 -5.47 15.87 -29.25
C ARG A 309 -4.55 16.29 -30.40
N GLY A 310 -5.15 16.75 -31.49
CA GLY A 310 -4.49 17.57 -32.49
C GLY A 310 -4.29 18.99 -32.01
#